data_AF-A0A920ULD8-F1
#
_entry.id   AF-A0A920ULD8-F1
#
_cell.length_a   1.000
_cell.length_b   1.000
_cell.length_c   1.000
_cell.angle_alpha   90.00
_cell.angle_beta   90.00
_cell.angle_gamma   90.00
#
_symmetry.space_group_name_H-M   'P 1'
#
loop_
_entity.id
_entity.type
_entity.pdbx_description
1 polymer ?
#
loop_
_entity_poly.entity_id
_entity_poly.type
_entity_poly.pdbx_seq_one_letter_code
_entity_poly.pdbx_strand_id
1 'polypeptide(L)'
;MPNIYTWVAFYAGNEGSLLFIALALAVLSSIAIRLAPARSRETLAYTVGILMLVETFFLAVMIFMANPFDTLPLTPSDGEGINPLLTSFRNVFFILPP
;
A
#
# COMPACT_ATOMS: atom_id res chain seq x y z
N MET A 1 10.09 -16.98 9.84
CA MET A 1 8.64 -16.79 9.64
C MET A 1 8.15 -17.77 8.57
N PRO A 2 6.98 -18.41 8.74
CA PRO A 2 6.36 -19.20 7.67
C PRO A 2 6.07 -18.32 6.44
N ASN A 3 6.37 -18.80 5.23
CA ASN A 3 6.21 -18.05 3.95
C ASN A 3 4.80 -17.43 3.74
N ILE A 4 3.79 -17.95 4.43
CA ILE A 4 2.41 -17.47 4.37
C ILE A 4 2.26 -16.06 4.94
N TYR A 5 3.06 -15.68 5.94
CA TYR A 5 2.98 -14.35 6.57
C TYR A 5 3.76 -13.27 5.81
N THR A 6 4.59 -13.64 4.83
CA THR A 6 5.34 -12.70 4.00
C THR A 6 4.41 -11.82 3.15
N TRP A 7 3.31 -12.40 2.64
CA TRP A 7 2.29 -11.64 1.90
C TRP A 7 1.54 -10.64 2.78
N VAL A 8 1.39 -10.96 4.07
CA VAL A 8 0.73 -10.07 5.04
C VAL A 8 1.64 -8.89 5.39
N ALA A 9 2.95 -9.14 5.51
CA ALA A 9 3.93 -8.09 5.75
C ALA A 9 3.94 -7.02 4.63
N PHE A 10 3.62 -7.39 3.38
CA PHE A 10 3.57 -6.46 2.25
C PHE A 10 2.48 -5.38 2.37
N TYR A 11 1.41 -5.58 3.15
CA TYR A 11 0.35 -4.58 3.31
C TYR A 11 0.13 -4.14 4.76
N ALA A 12 0.69 -4.85 5.75
CA ALA A 12 0.43 -4.60 7.17
C ALA A 12 1.11 -3.34 7.71
N GLY A 13 2.23 -2.92 7.11
CA GLY A 13 2.97 -1.71 7.49
C GLY A 13 2.48 -0.45 6.78
N ASN A 14 2.79 0.72 7.34
CA ASN A 14 2.43 2.01 6.74
C ASN A 14 2.98 2.14 5.31
N GLU A 15 4.24 1.75 5.12
CA GLU A 15 4.94 1.73 3.82
C GLU A 15 4.41 0.63 2.90
N GLY A 16 4.12 -0.56 3.45
CA GLY A 16 3.55 -1.68 2.71
C GLY A 16 2.15 -1.36 2.16
N SER A 17 1.30 -0.70 2.95
CA SER A 17 -0.04 -0.27 2.51
C SER A 17 0.01 0.70 1.33
N LEU A 18 0.99 1.62 1.31
CA LEU A 18 1.24 2.52 0.19
C LEU A 18 1.67 1.77 -1.06
N LEU A 19 2.58 0.80 -0.93
CA LEU A 19 2.98 -0.06 -2.04
C LEU A 19 1.81 -0.87 -2.59
N PHE A 20 0.98 -1.44 -1.72
CA PHE A 20 -0.20 -2.20 -2.13
C PHE A 20 -1.19 -1.33 -2.92
N ILE A 21 -1.50 -0.13 -2.42
CA ILE A 21 -2.41 0.81 -3.09
C ILE A 21 -1.83 1.25 -4.43
N ALA A 22 -0.55 1.60 -4.50
CA ALA A 22 0.11 2.00 -5.75
C ALA A 22 0.07 0.87 -6.80
N LEU A 23 0.39 -0.37 -6.38
CA LEU A 23 0.33 -1.55 -7.25
C LEU A 23 -1.10 -1.81 -7.76
N ALA A 24 -2.09 -1.74 -6.87
CA ALA A 24 -3.48 -1.93 -7.23
C ALA A 24 -3.95 -0.85 -8.22
N LEU A 25 -3.58 0.41 -7.98
CA LEU A 25 -3.89 1.53 -8.87
C LEU A 25 -3.28 1.32 -10.26
N ALA A 26 -2.02 0.90 -10.35
CA ALA A 26 -1.33 0.62 -11.61
C ALA A 26 -2.01 -0.51 -12.41
N VAL A 27 -2.35 -1.62 -11.75
CA VAL A 27 -3.02 -2.77 -12.37
C VAL A 27 -4.41 -2.39 -12.86
N LEU A 28 -5.22 -1.75 -12.01
CA LEU A 28 -6.57 -1.32 -12.38
C LEU A 28 -6.55 -0.27 -13.50
N SER A 29 -5.60 0.66 -13.47
CA SER A 29 -5.40 1.66 -14.54
C SER A 29 -5.04 0.98 -15.87
N SER A 30 -4.12 0.01 -15.86
CA SER A 30 -3.73 -0.74 -17.06
C SER A 30 -4.91 -1.51 -17.67
N ILE A 31 -5.72 -2.16 -16.83
CA ILE A 31 -6.93 -2.88 -17.26
C ILE A 31 -7.96 -1.89 -17.82
N ALA A 32 -8.21 -0.78 -17.13
CA ALA A 32 -9.17 0.23 -17.57
C ALA A 32 -8.80 0.83 -18.94
N ILE A 33 -7.52 1.10 -19.16
CA ILE A 33 -7.02 1.61 -20.45
C ILE A 33 -7.15 0.55 -21.55
N ARG A 34 -6.83 -0.72 -21.25
CA ARG A 34 -6.96 -1.83 -22.22
C ARG A 34 -8.39 -2.12 -22.63
N LEU A 35 -9.33 -2.02 -21.69
CA LEU A 35 -10.74 -2.33 -21.92
C LEU A 35 -11.53 -1.12 -22.46
N ALA A 36 -10.89 0.04 -22.59
CA ALA A 36 -11.56 1.25 -23.01
C ALA A 36 -12.09 1.17 -24.45
N PRO A 37 -13.36 1.54 -24.68
CA PRO A 37 -13.95 1.57 -26.02
C PRO A 37 -13.23 2.55 -26.97
N ALA A 38 -13.14 2.23 -28.26
CA ALA A 38 -12.51 3.12 -29.25
C ALA A 38 -13.17 4.52 -29.32
N ARG A 39 -14.46 4.62 -28.98
CA ARG A 39 -15.23 5.87 -28.94
C ARG A 39 -14.76 6.84 -27.83
N SER A 40 -14.13 6.34 -26.77
CA SER A 40 -13.64 7.19 -25.66
C SER A 40 -12.19 7.63 -25.83
N ARG A 41 -11.56 7.43 -27.00
CA ARG A 41 -10.15 7.80 -27.24
C ARG A 41 -9.81 9.25 -26.92
N GLU A 42 -10.72 10.19 -27.19
CA GLU A 42 -10.51 11.61 -26.87
C GLU A 42 -10.43 11.87 -25.36
N THR A 43 -11.33 11.27 -24.58
CA THR A 43 -11.33 11.39 -23.12
C THR A 43 -10.25 10.55 -22.46
N LEU A 44 -9.88 9.42 -23.08
CA LEU A 44 -8.91 8.46 -22.57
C LEU A 44 -7.55 9.10 -22.31
N ALA A 45 -7.09 10.01 -23.17
CA ALA A 45 -5.81 10.71 -22.97
C ALA A 45 -5.80 11.51 -21.66
N TYR A 46 -6.90 12.20 -21.32
CA TYR A 46 -7.04 12.92 -20.06
C TYR A 46 -7.12 11.97 -18.86
N THR A 47 -7.90 10.89 -18.99
CA THR A 47 -8.01 9.86 -17.94
C THR A 47 -6.64 9.24 -17.63
N VAL A 48 -5.88 8.85 -18.66
CA VAL A 48 -4.52 8.33 -18.53
C VAL A 48 -3.61 9.35 -17.86
N GLY A 49 -3.68 10.62 -18.27
CA GLY A 49 -2.86 11.69 -17.67
C GLY A 49 -3.12 11.86 -16.17
N ILE A 50 -4.38 11.84 -15.75
CA ILE A 50 -4.75 11.94 -14.33
C ILE A 50 -4.29 10.69 -13.57
N LEU A 51 -4.50 9.49 -14.12
CA LEU A 51 -4.06 8.24 -13.49
C LEU A 51 -2.53 8.20 -13.30
N MET A 52 -1.77 8.61 -14.32
CA MET A 52 -0.31 8.70 -14.26
C MET A 52 0.16 9.74 -13.23
N LEU A 53 -0.53 10.88 -13.11
CA LEU A 53 -0.20 11.90 -12.12
C LEU A 53 -0.44 11.40 -10.69
N VAL A 54 -1.57 10.71 -10.46
CA VAL A 54 -1.88 10.09 -9.16
C VAL A 54 -0.87 8.99 -8.83
N GLU A 55 -0.53 8.13 -9.79
CA GLU A 55 0.46 7.07 -9.61
C GLU A 55 1.86 7.65 -9.30
N THR A 56 2.26 8.70 -10.03
CA THR A 56 3.52 9.41 -9.78
C THR A 56 3.57 10.01 -8.38
N PHE A 57 2.45 10.57 -7.89
CA PHE A 57 2.36 11.09 -6.52
C PHE A 57 2.61 9.97 -5.49
N PHE A 58 1.96 8.81 -5.63
CA PHE A 58 2.18 7.69 -4.72
C PHE A 58 3.61 7.15 -4.78
N LEU A 59 4.19 7.06 -5.97
CA LEU A 59 5.59 6.65 -6.14
C LEU A 59 6.56 7.66 -5.52
N ALA A 60 6.30 8.96 -5.66
CA ALA A 60 7.13 9.99 -5.03
C ALA A 60 7.07 9.88 -3.50
N VAL A 61 5.89 9.74 -2.90
CA VAL A 61 5.74 9.54 -1.45
C VAL A 61 6.49 8.29 -0.99
N MET A 62 6.40 7.20 -1.75
CA MET A 62 7.11 5.95 -1.46
C MET A 62 8.63 6.13 -1.50
N ILE A 63 9.16 6.82 -2.50
CA ILE A 63 10.61 7.04 -2.65
C ILE A 63 11.16 7.96 -1.56
N PHE A 64 10.43 9.00 -1.15
CA PHE A 64 10.96 10.03 -0.25
C PHE A 64 10.60 9.85 1.22
N MET A 65 9.47 9.22 1.55
CA MET A 65 8.94 9.18 2.91
C MET A 65 8.66 7.79 3.46
N ALA A 66 8.45 6.80 2.60
CA ALA A 66 7.88 5.51 2.99
C ALA A 66 8.44 4.39 2.12
N ASN A 67 9.78 4.21 2.13
CA ASN A 67 10.45 3.22 1.30
C ASN A 67 10.23 1.82 1.88
N PRO A 68 9.39 0.97 1.26
CA PRO A 68 9.04 -0.34 1.81
C PRO A 68 10.19 -1.36 1.74
N PHE A 69 11.29 -1.01 1.07
CA PHE A 69 12.48 -1.84 0.95
C PHE A 69 13.62 -1.39 1.86
N ASP A 70 13.44 -0.33 2.65
CA ASP A 70 14.44 0.07 3.63
C ASP A 70 14.59 -1.03 4.69
N THR A 71 15.79 -1.58 4.77
CA THR A 71 16.10 -2.63 5.74
C THR A 71 16.34 -2.00 7.11
N LEU A 72 15.55 -2.37 8.10
CA LEU A 72 15.80 -1.93 9.47
C LEU A 72 17.17 -2.47 9.96
N PRO A 73 18.00 -1.64 10.61
CA PRO A 73 19.29 -2.06 11.17
C PRO A 73 19.16 -3.07 12.33
N LEU A 74 17.98 -3.15 12.93
CA LEU A 74 17.59 -4.19 13.87
C LEU A 74 16.33 -4.84 13.33
N THR A 75 16.42 -6.09 12.85
CA THR A 75 15.24 -6.92 12.56
C THR A 75 14.65 -7.40 13.89
N PRO A 76 13.50 -6.87 14.35
CA PRO A 76 12.88 -7.35 15.57
C PRO A 76 12.46 -8.80 15.35
N SER A 77 12.67 -9.67 16.35
CA SER A 77 12.37 -11.10 16.25
C SER A 77 10.89 -11.40 15.95
N ASP A 78 9.99 -10.45 16.22
CA ASP A 78 8.53 -10.62 16.14
C ASP A 78 7.87 -10.05 14.88
N GLY A 79 8.61 -9.45 13.93
CA GLY A 79 7.99 -8.99 12.68
C GLY A 79 6.84 -7.99 12.92
N GLU A 80 7.05 -7.04 13.84
CA GLU A 80 6.18 -5.89 14.16
C GLU A 80 6.11 -4.91 12.98
N GLY A 81 5.66 -5.38 11.82
CA GLY A 81 5.17 -4.55 10.73
C GLY A 81 3.68 -4.22 10.88
N ILE A 82 3.00 -4.75 11.90
CA ILE A 82 1.60 -4.48 12.19
C ILE A 82 1.49 -3.18 12.98
N ASN A 83 0.62 -2.26 12.53
CA ASN A 83 0.25 -1.06 13.28
C ASN A 83 -0.14 -1.42 14.73
N PRO A 84 0.47 -0.83 15.77
CA PRO A 84 0.18 -1.15 17.18
C PRO A 84 -1.28 -0.93 17.58
N LEU A 85 -2.04 -0.14 16.79
CA LEU A 85 -3.50 0.00 16.96
C LEU A 85 -4.28 -1.28 16.60
N LEU A 86 -3.74 -2.13 15.74
CA LEU A 86 -4.37 -3.37 15.28
C LEU A 86 -4.02 -4.59 16.15
N THR A 87 -2.92 -4.55 16.92
CA THR A 87 -2.56 -5.59 17.90
C THR A 87 -3.28 -5.42 19.25
N SER A 88 -3.94 -4.28 19.45
CA SER A 88 -4.38 -3.80 20.76
C SER A 88 -5.87 -4.07 21.07
N PHE A 89 -6.40 -5.28 20.85
CA PHE A 89 -7.67 -5.66 21.53
C PHE A 89 -7.48 -5.64 23.07
N ARG A 90 -6.28 -6.01 23.52
CA ARG A 90 -5.89 -6.08 24.92
C ARG A 90 -5.68 -4.71 25.60
N ASN A 91 -5.17 -3.71 24.89
CA ASN A 91 -4.93 -2.39 25.49
C ASN A 91 -6.22 -1.55 25.62
N VAL A 92 -7.26 -1.81 24.84
CA VAL A 92 -8.57 -1.16 24.99
C VAL A 92 -9.40 -1.77 26.12
N PHE A 93 -9.28 -3.09 26.32
CA PHE A 93 -10.06 -3.83 27.32
C PHE A 93 -9.54 -3.66 28.77
N PHE A 94 -8.28 -3.24 28.97
CA PHE A 94 -7.64 -3.19 30.29
C PHE A 94 -7.59 -1.80 30.94
N ILE A 95 -8.24 -0.78 30.35
CA ILE A 95 -8.30 0.61 30.90
C ILE A 95 -9.48 0.78 31.88
N LEU A 96 -10.26 -0.26 32.14
CA LEU A 96 -11.25 -0.28 33.21
C LEU A 96 -10.66 -1.03 34.42
N PRO A 97 -10.39 -0.36 35.56
CA PRO A 97 -10.15 -1.07 36.81
C PRO A 97 -11.42 -1.84 37.22
N PRO A 98 -11.31 -2.90 38.05
CA PRO A 98 -12.47 -3.65 38.55
C PRO A 98 -13.41 -2.79 39.39
#